data_AF-A0AAW4P9E8-F1
#
_entry.id   AF-A0AAW4P9E8-F1
#
_cell.length_a   1.000
_cell.length_b   1.000
_cell.length_c   1.000
_cell.angle_alpha   90.00
_cell.angle_beta   90.00
_cell.angle_gamma   90.00
#
_symmetry.space_group_name_H-M   'P 1'
#
loop_
_entity.id
_entity.type
_entity.pdbx_description
1 polymer ?
#
loop_
_entity_poly.entity_id
_entity_poly.type
_entity_poly.pdbx_seq_one_letter_code
_entity_poly.pdbx_strand_id
1 'polypeptide(L)'
;MDRRAFLRDGVAVAGLAVAGCSDDAPTGTLATYVGDRPGAIGDFTACVVSLSELRVLPADETTGTEEHAGSELVFKLDDVAVNLVELAGSAAILAREQELATGEYAYLKLGVSSVEATLSGGEAAMVSTPDDAALKFDRSFEIRADERTRFTAEFAPVPHEGRGRYVLAPTMRGTTVTYKG
;
A
#
# COMPACT_ATOMS: atom_id res chain seq x y z
N MET A 1 11.18 23.04 60.91
CA MET A 1 10.00 22.17 61.14
C MET A 1 8.95 22.50 60.09
N ASP A 2 8.85 21.68 59.04
CA ASP A 2 7.80 21.68 58.00
C ASP A 2 7.30 20.22 57.93
N ARG A 3 6.07 19.83 58.28
CA ARG A 3 4.71 20.23 57.87
C ARG A 3 4.39 19.93 56.40
N ARG A 4 4.21 18.65 56.05
CA ARG A 4 2.88 18.06 55.78
C ARG A 4 3.02 16.70 55.11
N ALA A 5 2.36 15.73 55.75
CA ALA A 5 2.02 14.44 55.22
C ALA A 5 0.91 14.59 54.16
N PHE A 6 1.05 13.86 53.06
CA PHE A 6 -0.08 13.30 52.30
C PHE A 6 0.35 11.92 51.78
N LEU A 7 0.06 10.90 52.58
CA LEU A 7 -0.22 9.56 52.06
C LEU A 7 -1.73 9.51 51.87
N ARG A 8 -2.18 9.41 50.61
CA ARG A 8 -3.53 8.96 50.30
C ARG A 8 -3.55 8.26 48.95
N ASP A 9 -4.13 7.06 49.03
CA ASP A 9 -4.77 6.30 47.97
C ASP A 9 -3.86 5.67 46.91
N GLY A 10 -3.50 4.41 47.21
CA GLY A 10 -3.22 3.42 46.19
C GLY A 10 -4.46 3.22 45.33
N VAL A 11 -4.36 3.60 44.07
CA VAL A 11 -5.22 3.09 43.02
C VAL A 11 -4.52 1.87 42.45
N ALA A 12 -4.99 0.69 42.83
CA ALA A 12 -4.77 -0.50 42.02
C ALA A 12 -5.42 -0.22 40.66
N VAL A 13 -4.61 0.02 39.63
CA VAL A 13 -5.13 0.04 38.25
C VAL A 13 -5.61 -1.37 37.98
N ALA A 14 -6.92 -1.50 38.00
CA ALA A 14 -7.66 -2.71 37.67
C ALA A 14 -7.17 -3.26 36.34
N GLY A 15 -7.23 -4.59 36.24
CA GLY A 15 -6.55 -5.38 35.22
C GLY A 15 -6.70 -4.88 33.80
N LEU A 16 -5.68 -5.21 33.00
CA LEU A 16 -5.77 -5.34 31.56
C LEU A 16 -6.99 -6.20 31.21
N ALA A 17 -8.12 -5.54 30.98
CA ALA A 17 -9.20 -6.11 30.21
C ALA A 17 -8.72 -6.06 28.76
N VAL A 18 -8.24 -7.18 28.26
CA VAL A 18 -8.22 -7.42 26.81
C VAL A 18 -9.69 -7.48 26.40
N ALA A 19 -10.25 -6.33 26.06
CA ALA A 19 -11.57 -6.23 25.46
C ALA A 19 -11.46 -6.73 24.01
N GLY A 20 -11.68 -8.02 23.81
CA GLY A 20 -12.15 -8.53 22.53
C GLY A 20 -13.58 -8.07 22.27
N CYS A 21 -13.89 -7.90 20.98
CA CYS A 21 -15.20 -7.63 20.38
C CYS A 21 -15.72 -6.18 20.44
N SER A 22 -15.32 -5.39 19.44
CA SER A 22 -16.19 -4.36 18.86
C SER A 22 -16.49 -4.78 17.42
N ASP A 23 -17.36 -5.77 17.24
CA ASP A 23 -17.84 -6.28 15.94
C ASP A 23 -18.80 -5.29 15.22
N ASP A 24 -18.68 -3.99 15.49
CA ASP A 24 -19.48 -2.92 14.88
C ASP A 24 -18.64 -1.64 14.69
N ALA A 25 -17.30 -1.77 14.59
CA ALA A 25 -16.49 -0.64 14.13
C ALA A 25 -16.94 -0.33 12.70
N PRO A 26 -17.33 0.92 12.39
CA PRO A 26 -17.77 1.25 11.06
C PRO A 26 -16.67 0.90 10.05
N THR A 27 -17.07 0.40 8.89
CA THR A 27 -16.16 0.02 7.81
C THR A 27 -16.42 0.86 6.58
N GLY A 28 -15.38 0.98 5.75
CA GLY A 28 -15.47 1.52 4.41
C GLY A 28 -14.81 0.59 3.41
N THR A 29 -15.02 0.86 2.12
CA THR A 29 -14.42 0.07 1.04
C THR A 29 -13.18 0.75 0.48
N LEU A 30 -12.03 0.09 0.57
CA LEU A 30 -10.84 0.45 -0.20
C LEU A 30 -10.89 -0.25 -1.57
N ALA A 31 -10.94 0.53 -2.64
CA ALA A 31 -10.82 0.04 -4.01
C ALA A 31 -9.46 0.44 -4.59
N THR A 32 -8.56 -0.53 -4.71
CA THR A 32 -7.20 -0.32 -5.22
C THR A 32 -7.17 -0.57 -6.72
N TYR A 33 -6.74 0.45 -7.46
CA TYR A 33 -6.53 0.40 -8.90
C TYR A 33 -5.04 0.41 -9.21
N VAL A 34 -4.63 -0.27 -10.26
CA VAL A 34 -3.27 -0.22 -10.81
C VAL A 34 -3.31 0.56 -12.11
N GLY A 35 -2.47 1.57 -12.24
CA GLY A 35 -2.33 2.39 -13.44
C GLY A 35 -0.88 2.51 -13.88
N ASP A 36 -0.70 2.95 -15.12
CA ASP A 36 0.59 3.32 -15.67
C ASP A 36 0.84 4.83 -15.53
N ARG A 37 2.12 5.20 -15.45
CA ARG A 37 2.61 6.58 -15.61
C ARG A 37 3.80 6.55 -16.56
N PRO A 38 4.16 7.68 -17.18
CA PRO A 38 5.38 7.80 -17.97
C PRO A 38 6.60 7.41 -17.15
N GLY A 39 7.12 6.22 -17.43
CA GLY A 39 8.46 5.74 -17.11
C GLY A 39 9.15 5.29 -18.40
N ALA A 40 9.96 4.23 -18.32
CA ALA A 40 10.52 3.60 -19.52
C ALA A 40 9.56 2.61 -20.20
N ILE A 41 8.26 2.63 -19.86
CA ILE A 41 7.30 1.64 -20.37
C ILE A 41 7.19 1.61 -21.90
N GLY A 42 7.50 2.72 -22.58
CA GLY A 42 7.56 2.79 -24.04
C GLY A 42 8.69 1.97 -24.67
N ASP A 43 9.66 1.51 -23.89
CA ASP A 43 10.73 0.60 -24.35
C ASP A 43 10.27 -0.86 -24.41
N PHE A 44 9.05 -1.17 -23.95
CA PHE A 44 8.55 -2.53 -23.77
C PHE A 44 7.42 -2.85 -24.75
N THR A 45 7.43 -4.08 -25.26
CA THR A 45 6.29 -4.68 -25.97
C THR A 45 5.31 -5.32 -24.99
N ALA A 46 5.82 -5.84 -23.86
CA ALA A 46 5.04 -6.40 -22.78
C ALA A 46 5.74 -6.16 -21.44
N CYS A 47 4.98 -5.87 -20.40
CA CYS A 47 5.46 -5.79 -19.03
C CYS A 47 4.36 -6.27 -18.09
N VAL A 48 4.30 -7.58 -17.89
CA VAL A 48 3.31 -8.27 -17.07
C VAL A 48 3.83 -8.33 -15.63
N VAL A 49 3.08 -7.75 -14.70
CA VAL A 49 3.38 -7.72 -13.28
C VAL A 49 2.33 -8.55 -12.55
N SER A 50 2.79 -9.59 -11.86
CA SER A 50 1.93 -10.43 -11.01
C SER A 50 1.98 -9.91 -9.58
N LEU A 51 0.82 -9.62 -9.01
CA LEU A 51 0.67 -9.11 -7.65
C LEU A 51 0.31 -10.26 -6.71
N SER A 52 0.93 -10.29 -5.53
CA SER A 52 0.75 -11.33 -4.52
C SER A 52 -0.12 -10.89 -3.35
N GLU A 53 -0.03 -9.62 -2.97
CA GLU A 53 -0.71 -9.11 -1.78
C GLU A 53 -0.85 -7.60 -1.79
N LEU A 54 -1.83 -7.13 -1.02
CA LEU A 54 -2.05 -5.74 -0.66
C LEU A 54 -1.75 -5.60 0.84
N ARG A 55 -0.89 -4.63 1.20
CA ARG A 55 -0.64 -4.29 2.60
C ARG A 55 -1.01 -2.84 2.87
N VAL A 56 -1.61 -2.57 4.03
CA VAL A 56 -1.93 -1.21 4.48
C VAL A 56 -1.56 -1.05 5.94
N LEU A 57 -1.16 0.16 6.34
CA LEU A 57 -0.80 0.45 7.71
C LEU A 57 -1.76 1.49 8.31
N PRO A 58 -2.54 1.15 9.36
CA PRO A 58 -3.28 2.13 10.14
C PRO A 58 -2.34 3.20 10.74
N ALA A 59 -2.70 4.47 10.65
CA ALA A 59 -1.86 5.57 11.14
C ALA A 59 -1.74 5.56 12.67
N ASP A 60 -2.78 5.14 13.40
CA ASP A 60 -2.78 5.13 14.87
C ASP A 60 -1.86 4.04 15.47
N GLU A 61 -1.41 3.08 14.66
CA GLU A 61 -0.46 2.03 15.06
C GLU A 61 1.00 2.51 14.97
N THR A 62 1.29 3.75 14.54
CA THR A 62 2.66 4.26 14.45
C THR A 62 3.17 4.80 15.80
N THR A 63 3.38 3.93 16.79
CA THR A 63 3.94 4.34 18.09
C THR A 63 5.47 4.28 18.08
N GLY A 64 6.14 5.27 17.47
CA GLY A 64 7.60 5.41 17.62
C GLY A 64 8.29 6.26 16.55
N THR A 65 9.36 6.96 16.94
CA THR A 65 10.24 7.80 16.10
C THR A 65 11.19 6.96 15.23
N GLU A 66 10.68 5.90 14.63
CA GLU A 66 11.28 5.23 13.47
C GLU A 66 10.16 5.02 12.46
N GLU A 67 10.45 5.24 11.18
CA GLU A 67 9.48 5.40 10.09
C GLU A 67 8.49 4.21 10.05
N HIS A 68 7.37 4.37 10.76
CA HIS A 68 6.21 3.48 10.83
C HIS A 68 6.39 2.14 11.59
N ALA A 69 6.45 2.21 12.92
CA ALA A 69 6.48 1.06 13.84
C ALA A 69 5.08 0.47 14.19
N GLY A 70 4.23 0.21 13.20
CA GLY A 70 2.91 -0.41 13.39
C GLY A 70 2.74 -1.73 12.63
N SER A 71 1.67 -2.49 12.92
CA SER A 71 1.40 -3.78 12.24
C SER A 71 0.67 -3.57 10.91
N GLU A 72 1.29 -3.98 9.80
CA GLU A 72 0.64 -3.97 8.48
C GLU A 72 -0.54 -4.98 8.45
N LEU A 73 -1.69 -4.54 7.96
CA LEU A 73 -2.78 -5.43 7.56
C LEU A 73 -2.43 -6.00 6.18
N VAL A 74 -2.44 -7.33 6.06
CA VAL A 74 -2.02 -8.05 4.85
C VAL A 74 -3.19 -8.80 4.22
N PHE A 75 -3.45 -8.55 2.94
CA PHE A 75 -4.51 -9.18 2.16
C PHE A 75 -3.90 -9.87 0.94
N LYS A 76 -4.08 -11.19 0.84
CA LYS A 76 -3.60 -11.95 -0.33
C LYS A 76 -4.41 -11.60 -1.57
N LEU A 77 -3.71 -11.53 -2.69
CA LEU A 77 -4.29 -11.38 -4.02
C LEU A 77 -4.17 -12.72 -4.74
N ASP A 78 -5.29 -13.19 -5.29
CA ASP A 78 -5.34 -14.42 -6.06
C ASP A 78 -5.26 -14.07 -7.54
N ASP A 79 -4.18 -14.51 -8.21
CA ASP A 79 -3.99 -14.45 -9.67
C ASP A 79 -4.17 -13.07 -10.33
N VAL A 80 -3.74 -12.00 -9.66
CA VAL A 80 -3.78 -10.64 -10.25
C VAL A 80 -2.54 -10.40 -11.10
N ALA A 81 -2.68 -10.45 -12.42
CA ALA A 81 -1.63 -10.12 -13.38
C ALA A 81 -2.02 -8.92 -14.24
N VAL A 82 -1.08 -7.98 -14.42
CA VAL A 82 -1.34 -6.70 -15.09
C VAL A 82 -0.26 -6.42 -16.13
N ASN A 83 -0.65 -6.26 -17.40
CA ASN A 83 0.26 -5.79 -18.44
C ASN A 83 0.31 -4.26 -18.45
N LEU A 84 1.39 -3.66 -17.97
CA LEU A 84 1.53 -2.21 -17.86
C LEU A 84 1.53 -1.50 -19.22
N VAL A 85 1.96 -2.19 -20.30
CA VAL A 85 1.91 -1.63 -21.66
C VAL A 85 0.47 -1.40 -22.12
N GLU A 86 -0.48 -2.24 -21.67
CA GLU A 86 -1.92 -2.09 -21.96
C GLU A 86 -2.58 -0.99 -21.13
N LEU A 87 -1.92 -0.54 -20.06
CA LEU A 87 -2.41 0.52 -19.19
C LEU A 87 -1.94 1.92 -19.61
N ALA A 88 -1.16 2.00 -20.69
CA ALA A 88 -0.60 3.24 -21.21
C ALA A 88 -1.65 4.31 -21.52
N GLY A 89 -1.42 5.51 -20.99
CA GLY A 89 -2.18 6.70 -21.38
C GLY A 89 -3.49 6.91 -20.62
N SER A 90 -3.52 6.59 -19.31
CA SER A 90 -4.58 6.86 -18.31
C SER A 90 -5.52 5.69 -17.98
N ALA A 91 -5.23 4.47 -18.44
CA ALA A 91 -6.01 3.30 -18.05
C ALA A 91 -5.55 2.80 -16.67
N ALA A 92 -6.52 2.54 -15.79
CA ALA A 92 -6.27 1.92 -14.51
C ALA A 92 -7.28 0.79 -14.27
N ILE A 93 -6.79 -0.38 -13.87
CA ILE A 93 -7.62 -1.57 -13.63
C ILE A 93 -7.79 -1.81 -12.13
N LEU A 94 -8.97 -2.29 -11.73
CA LEU A 94 -9.22 -2.67 -10.34
C LEU A 94 -8.40 -3.93 -10.02
N ALA A 95 -7.51 -3.83 -9.04
CA ALA A 95 -6.74 -4.97 -8.54
C ALA A 95 -7.46 -5.65 -7.38
N ARG A 96 -8.06 -4.86 -6.46
CA ARG A 96 -8.70 -5.39 -5.26
C ARG A 96 -9.72 -4.42 -4.67
N GLU A 97 -10.79 -4.98 -4.13
CA GLU A 97 -11.63 -4.32 -3.13
C GLU A 97 -11.42 -4.99 -1.78
N GLN A 98 -11.37 -4.20 -0.73
CA GLN A 98 -11.20 -4.69 0.63
C GLN A 98 -11.98 -3.79 1.59
N GLU A 99 -12.78 -4.41 2.45
CA GLU A 99 -13.38 -3.72 3.60
C GLU A 99 -12.33 -3.51 4.67
N LEU A 100 -12.27 -2.28 5.19
CA LEU A 100 -11.34 -1.84 6.21
C LEU A 100 -12.10 -1.06 7.29
N ALA A 101 -11.59 -1.11 8.51
CA ALA A 101 -12.08 -0.24 9.58
C ALA A 101 -11.90 1.24 9.18
N THR A 102 -12.84 2.10 9.58
CA THR A 102 -12.66 3.53 9.36
C THR A 102 -11.44 4.06 10.09
N GLY A 103 -10.75 5.03 9.47
CA GLY A 103 -9.57 5.67 10.05
C GLY A 103 -8.59 6.16 9.00
N GLU A 104 -7.52 6.78 9.46
CA GLU A 104 -6.39 7.18 8.64
C GLU A 104 -5.42 6.01 8.46
N TYR A 105 -4.93 5.84 7.25
CA TYR A 105 -3.91 4.86 6.87
C TYR A 105 -2.69 5.61 6.36
N ALA A 106 -1.50 5.24 6.84
CA ALA A 106 -0.25 5.94 6.56
C ALA A 106 0.23 5.71 5.11
N TYR A 107 0.12 4.47 4.62
CA TYR A 107 0.55 4.10 3.28
C TYR A 107 -0.14 2.81 2.81
N LEU A 108 0.06 2.49 1.53
CA LEU A 108 -0.30 1.23 0.89
C LEU A 108 0.95 0.60 0.27
N LYS A 109 1.07 -0.73 0.36
CA LYS A 109 2.05 -1.52 -0.39
C LYS A 109 1.36 -2.55 -1.28
N LEU A 110 1.93 -2.78 -2.46
CA LEU A 110 1.56 -3.90 -3.32
C LEU A 110 2.74 -4.86 -3.42
N GLY A 111 2.56 -6.09 -2.96
CA GLY A 111 3.53 -7.17 -3.14
C GLY A 111 3.52 -7.67 -4.58
N VAL A 112 4.70 -7.92 -5.12
CA VAL A 112 4.91 -8.42 -6.49
C VAL A 112 5.52 -9.81 -6.39
N SER A 113 4.88 -10.80 -7.01
CA SER A 113 5.40 -12.17 -7.07
C SER A 113 6.35 -12.39 -8.24
N SER A 114 6.08 -11.74 -9.39
CA SER A 114 6.90 -11.87 -10.60
C SER A 114 6.72 -10.69 -11.54
N VAL A 115 7.73 -10.45 -12.36
CA VAL A 115 7.67 -9.52 -13.49
C VAL A 115 8.18 -10.22 -14.74
N GLU A 116 7.36 -10.28 -15.78
CA GLU A 116 7.71 -10.79 -17.09
C GLU A 116 7.69 -9.65 -18.10
N ALA A 117 8.85 -9.30 -18.64
CA ALA A 117 8.99 -8.11 -19.47
C ALA A 117 9.80 -8.38 -20.74
N THR A 118 9.33 -7.82 -21.86
CA THR A 118 9.95 -7.94 -23.18
C THR A 118 10.13 -6.55 -23.78
N LEU A 119 11.35 -6.23 -24.18
CA LEU A 119 11.70 -4.97 -24.83
C LEU A 119 11.15 -4.93 -26.27
N SER A 120 11.07 -3.73 -26.84
CA SER A 120 10.68 -3.51 -28.24
C SER A 120 11.62 -4.19 -29.25
N GLY A 121 12.85 -4.49 -28.87
CA GLY A 121 13.79 -5.30 -29.66
C GLY A 121 13.52 -6.82 -29.62
N GLY A 122 12.58 -7.26 -28.79
CA GLY A 122 12.23 -8.67 -28.58
C GLY A 122 13.06 -9.36 -27.49
N GLU A 123 14.07 -8.71 -26.92
CA GLU A 123 14.83 -9.28 -25.81
C GLU A 123 14.04 -9.24 -24.49
N ALA A 124 14.26 -10.22 -23.62
CA ALA A 124 13.75 -10.19 -22.27
C ALA A 124 14.46 -9.09 -21.45
N ALA A 125 13.70 -8.31 -20.70
CA ALA A 125 14.22 -7.33 -19.75
C ALA A 125 14.32 -7.94 -18.36
N MET A 126 15.37 -7.60 -17.62
CA MET A 126 15.48 -7.95 -16.21
C MET A 126 14.89 -6.80 -15.38
N VAL A 127 13.67 -7.01 -14.86
CA VAL A 127 12.98 -6.04 -14.01
C VAL A 127 12.94 -6.59 -12.59
N SER A 128 13.59 -5.89 -11.66
CA SER A 128 13.52 -6.22 -10.23
C SER A 128 12.51 -5.33 -9.52
N THR A 129 12.05 -5.79 -8.37
CA THR A 129 11.26 -5.00 -7.41
C THR A 129 12.20 -4.30 -6.42
N PRO A 130 11.71 -3.31 -5.66
CA PRO A 130 12.38 -2.84 -4.45
C PRO A 130 12.56 -3.97 -3.42
N ASP A 131 13.38 -3.74 -2.40
CA ASP A 131 13.90 -4.74 -1.45
C ASP A 131 12.88 -5.82 -1.01
N ASP A 132 11.80 -5.43 -0.32
CA ASP A 132 10.77 -6.35 0.22
C ASP A 132 9.81 -6.91 -0.85
N ALA A 133 10.22 -6.87 -2.12
CA ALA A 133 9.37 -7.16 -3.27
C ALA A 133 8.04 -6.40 -3.30
N ALA A 134 7.94 -5.31 -2.53
CA ALA A 134 6.73 -4.56 -2.33
C ALA A 134 6.90 -3.12 -2.80
N LEU A 135 5.97 -2.67 -3.63
CA LEU A 135 5.89 -1.28 -4.08
C LEU A 135 5.21 -0.46 -2.99
N LYS A 136 5.98 0.36 -2.26
CA LYS A 136 5.45 1.28 -1.24
C LYS A 136 4.93 2.56 -1.87
N PHE A 137 3.65 2.85 -1.70
CA PHE A 137 3.01 4.10 -2.06
C PHE A 137 2.85 4.94 -0.79
N ASP A 138 3.83 5.82 -0.55
CA ASP A 138 3.91 6.68 0.64
C ASP A 138 2.91 7.85 0.56
N ARG A 139 1.63 7.50 0.59
CA ARG A 139 0.50 8.43 0.56
C ARG A 139 -0.54 7.98 1.57
N SER A 140 -0.84 8.86 2.51
CA SER A 140 -1.92 8.63 3.46
C SER A 140 -3.29 8.71 2.79
N PHE A 141 -4.25 7.99 3.34
CA PHE A 141 -5.63 7.98 2.89
C PHE A 141 -6.58 7.64 4.04
N GLU A 142 -7.81 8.11 3.93
CA GLU A 142 -8.85 7.86 4.92
C GLU A 142 -9.80 6.76 4.42
N ILE A 143 -10.26 5.90 5.33
CA ILE A 143 -11.42 5.03 5.10
C ILE A 143 -12.58 5.60 5.90
N ARG A 144 -13.69 5.92 5.21
CA ARG A 144 -14.90 6.47 5.81
C ARG A 144 -16.04 5.46 5.80
N ALA A 145 -16.92 5.58 6.79
CA ALA A 145 -18.03 4.67 6.99
C ALA A 145 -18.93 4.67 5.75
N ASP A 146 -19.26 3.48 5.24
CA ASP A 146 -20.14 3.28 4.09
C ASP A 146 -19.70 4.01 2.79
N GLU A 147 -18.45 4.48 2.73
CA GLU A 147 -17.89 5.16 1.57
C GLU A 147 -16.90 4.26 0.82
N ARG A 148 -16.74 4.56 -0.48
CA ARG A 148 -15.72 3.93 -1.31
C ARG A 148 -14.53 4.88 -1.50
N THR A 149 -13.41 4.50 -0.93
CA THR A 149 -12.10 5.14 -1.16
C THR A 149 -11.42 4.46 -2.34
N ARG A 150 -11.25 5.20 -3.45
CA ARG A 150 -10.46 4.74 -4.60
C ARG A 150 -9.02 5.18 -4.46
N PHE A 151 -8.09 4.23 -4.39
CA PHE A 151 -6.65 4.44 -4.39
C PHE A 151 -6.07 3.97 -5.73
N THR A 152 -5.46 4.86 -6.51
CA THR A 152 -4.80 4.48 -7.76
C THR A 152 -3.30 4.37 -7.53
N ALA A 153 -2.76 3.16 -7.57
CA ALA A 153 -1.36 2.82 -7.44
C ALA A 153 -0.70 2.86 -8.82
N GLU A 154 0.10 3.88 -9.07
CA GLU A 154 0.76 4.07 -10.37
C GLU A 154 2.27 3.77 -10.25
N PHE A 155 2.77 2.88 -11.08
CA PHE A 155 4.17 2.45 -11.08
C PHE A 155 4.66 2.10 -12.48
N ALA A 156 5.98 2.17 -12.70
CA ALA A 156 6.58 1.91 -14.00
C ALA A 156 7.99 1.33 -13.84
N PRO A 157 8.49 0.59 -14.85
CA PRO A 157 9.91 0.24 -14.91
C PRO A 157 10.74 1.50 -15.12
N VAL A 158 11.79 1.65 -14.30
CA VAL A 158 12.78 2.73 -14.38
C VAL A 158 14.15 2.11 -14.69
N PRO A 159 14.93 2.68 -15.63
CA PRO A 159 16.26 2.16 -15.95
C PRO A 159 17.14 2.08 -14.70
N HIS A 160 17.87 0.97 -14.58
CA HIS A 160 18.81 0.72 -13.50
C HIS A 160 20.22 0.48 -14.06
N GLU A 161 21.23 0.40 -13.19
CA GLU A 161 22.61 0.20 -13.64
C GLU A 161 22.77 -1.10 -14.43
N GLY A 162 23.36 -0.99 -15.63
CA GLY A 162 23.57 -2.10 -16.57
C GLY A 162 22.51 -2.16 -17.70
N ARG A 163 22.91 -2.70 -18.87
CA ARG A 163 22.00 -2.78 -20.03
C ARG A 163 20.85 -3.75 -19.76
N GLY A 164 19.62 -3.34 -20.15
CA GLY A 164 18.42 -4.16 -20.05
C GLY A 164 17.93 -4.40 -18.61
N ARG A 165 18.43 -3.63 -17.65
CA ARG A 165 18.06 -3.73 -16.23
C ARG A 165 17.15 -2.57 -15.84
N TYR A 166 16.08 -2.91 -15.13
CA TYR A 166 15.10 -1.96 -14.66
C TYR A 166 14.70 -2.29 -13.22
N VAL A 167 14.26 -1.28 -12.49
CA VAL A 167 13.59 -1.43 -11.20
C VAL A 167 12.16 -0.95 -11.36
N LEU A 168 11.20 -1.74 -10.86
CA LEU A 168 9.81 -1.33 -10.77
C LEU A 168 9.68 -0.30 -9.64
N ALA A 169 9.23 0.91 -9.97
CA ALA A 169 9.20 2.02 -9.01
C ALA A 169 7.80 2.64 -8.89
N PRO A 170 7.32 2.91 -7.65
CA PRO A 170 6.13 3.73 -7.42
C PRO A 170 6.32 5.14 -7.97
N THR A 171 5.28 5.71 -8.59
CA THR A 171 5.30 7.10 -9.05
C THR A 171 4.58 7.99 -8.05
N MET A 172 5.32 8.78 -7.26
CA MET A 172 4.73 9.64 -6.20
C MET A 172 3.72 10.68 -6.72
N ARG A 173 3.93 11.21 -7.94
CA ARG A 173 2.97 12.13 -8.56
C ARG A 173 1.69 11.42 -9.00
N GLY A 174 1.75 10.10 -9.10
CA GLY A 174 0.76 9.18 -9.65
C GLY A 174 -0.35 8.76 -8.74
N THR A 175 0.02 8.54 -7.49
CA THR A 175 -0.93 8.07 -6.51
C THR A 175 -2.07 9.06 -6.36
N THR A 176 -3.30 8.62 -6.62
CA THR A 176 -4.49 9.47 -6.49
C THR A 176 -5.50 8.79 -5.59
N VAL A 177 -6.04 9.55 -4.63
CA VAL A 177 -7.09 9.09 -3.72
C VAL A 177 -8.34 9.91 -4.02
N THR A 178 -9.46 9.22 -4.26
CA THR A 178 -10.77 9.87 -4.47
C THR A 178 -11.83 9.16 -3.65
N TYR A 179 -12.77 9.92 -3.12
CA TYR A 179 -13.85 9.41 -2.28
C TYR A 179 -15.17 9.50 -3.05
N LYS A 180 -15.96 8.43 -2.99
CA LYS A 180 -17.34 8.42 -3.50
C LYS A 180 -18.27 8.02 -2.36
N GLY A 181 -19.20 8.91 -2.03
CA GLY A 181 -20.40 8.61 -1.26
C GLY A 181 -21.61 8.38 -2.16
#